data_AF-A0A292SUK3-F1
#
_entry.id   AF-A0A292SUK3-F1
#
_cell.length_a   1.000
_cell.length_b   1.000
_cell.length_c   1.000
_cell.angle_alpha   90.00
_cell.angle_beta   90.00
_cell.angle_gamma   90.00
#
_symmetry.space_group_name_H-M   'P 1'
#
loop_
_entity.id
_entity.type
_entity.pdbx_description
1 polymer ?
#
loop_
_entity_poly.entity_id
_entity_poly.type
_entity_poly.pdbx_seq_one_letter_code
_entity_poly.pdbx_strand_id
1 'polypeptide(L)'
;MICKNCGAMVLPEEGHIIDSEFYCNKCTVECDNCGEYILEDDAIKTADGDLICESCMDNDYFTCEDCGEVYHVDDSHWIEDKEKYVCDNCLDNYYECECCQKYFSRAGVYATYDENWVCNDCYVNSYCSCDDCGSAVSDNDYYYNEGNGCNYCPNCSGNHSDSIYSYHGYSDFYKYKKDDEINPLEYFGLEIEVSGEEYYADTFLSKVPNVVLMHDSSIEDGGFEIVSEPMTRRYIEEDFLPLLEKGMKYLNNNGFTGHNHGGIHIHVSQEIFTKKMLCVLRNVLYSGNEEDLDIWKAISQRHTSEIKQWCNFTEGKNCSEILDSEDNYPPISDTRYTALNYDSRTGTYEFRIFNSNTRIERIKKNIQVVYSLIDYAKAKENKYVWAETEDYIDFVLRDSEAYPDLYKFLYDMGIVQRLEEERMAA
;
A
#
# COMPACT_ATOMS: atom_id res chain seq x y z
N MET A 1 7.35 -87.16 30.07
CA MET A 1 7.18 -86.87 28.63
C MET A 1 8.52 -86.41 28.06
N ILE A 2 8.76 -86.55 26.75
CA ILE A 2 9.98 -86.03 26.10
C ILE A 2 9.58 -84.76 25.33
N CYS A 3 10.25 -83.64 25.61
CA CYS A 3 10.03 -82.37 24.92
C CYS A 3 10.46 -82.49 23.45
N LYS A 4 9.58 -82.12 22.52
CA LYS A 4 9.89 -82.15 21.08
C LYS A 4 10.94 -81.12 20.67
N ASN A 5 10.99 -79.94 21.32
CA ASN A 5 11.98 -78.91 20.99
C ASN A 5 13.38 -79.25 21.52
N CYS A 6 13.55 -79.37 22.84
CA CYS A 6 14.88 -79.54 23.45
C CYS A 6 15.29 -80.99 23.75
N GLY A 7 14.40 -81.97 23.55
CA GLY A 7 14.67 -83.39 23.82
C GLY A 7 14.74 -83.76 25.31
N ALA A 8 14.50 -82.82 26.23
CA ALA A 8 14.53 -83.09 27.67
C ALA A 8 13.39 -84.01 28.10
N MET A 9 13.68 -84.95 29.00
CA MET A 9 12.67 -85.76 29.67
C MET A 9 12.22 -85.06 30.95
N VAL A 10 10.95 -84.64 30.99
CA VAL A 10 10.34 -83.89 32.11
C VAL A 10 9.03 -84.55 32.57
N LEU A 11 8.51 -84.12 33.72
CA LEU A 11 7.22 -84.59 34.20
C LEU A 11 6.07 -84.03 33.32
N PRO A 12 4.94 -84.75 33.17
CA PRO A 12 3.81 -84.28 32.36
C PRO A 12 3.26 -82.90 32.78
N GLU A 13 3.30 -82.57 34.06
CA GLU A 13 2.88 -81.28 34.63
C GLU A 13 3.87 -80.13 34.37
N GLU A 14 5.05 -80.42 33.83
CA GLU A 14 6.10 -79.44 33.51
C GLU A 14 6.13 -79.11 32.01
N GLY A 15 4.98 -79.21 31.33
CA GLY A 15 4.87 -78.92 29.91
C GLY A 15 3.44 -78.79 29.39
N HIS A 16 3.34 -78.40 28.13
CA HIS A 16 2.10 -78.13 27.41
C HIS A 16 2.04 -78.99 26.13
N ILE A 17 0.84 -79.32 25.67
CA ILE A 17 0.62 -79.96 24.36
C ILE A 17 0.24 -78.87 23.37
N ILE A 18 1.06 -78.67 22.34
CA ILE A 18 0.87 -77.71 21.25
C ILE A 18 0.88 -78.52 19.95
N ASP A 19 -0.15 -78.38 19.11
CA ASP A 19 -0.31 -79.14 17.85
C ASP A 19 -0.08 -80.65 17.98
N SER A 20 -0.67 -81.26 19.03
CA SER A 20 -0.57 -82.69 19.35
C SER A 20 0.82 -83.17 19.80
N GLU A 21 1.75 -82.28 20.09
CA GLU A 21 3.12 -82.59 20.51
C GLU A 21 3.43 -82.00 21.88
N PHE A 22 4.26 -82.66 22.68
CA PHE A 22 4.58 -82.22 24.04
C PHE A 22 5.83 -81.34 24.08
N TYR A 23 5.72 -80.18 24.73
CA TYR A 23 6.82 -79.23 24.94
C TYR A 23 6.94 -78.90 26.42
N CYS A 24 8.17 -78.81 26.94
CA CYS A 24 8.40 -78.44 28.35
C CYS A 24 8.29 -76.92 28.57
N ASN A 25 8.02 -76.49 29.81
CA ASN A 25 7.86 -75.08 30.21
C ASN A 25 9.07 -74.16 29.90
N LYS A 26 10.23 -74.73 29.58
CA LYS A 26 11.44 -73.97 29.17
C LYS A 26 11.52 -73.70 27.67
N CYS A 27 10.59 -74.23 26.89
CA CYS A 27 10.55 -74.09 25.45
C CYS A 27 9.23 -73.47 24.99
N THR A 28 8.39 -73.07 25.95
CA THR A 28 7.06 -72.51 25.70
C THR A 28 6.91 -71.25 26.52
N VAL A 29 6.17 -70.30 25.98
CA VAL A 29 5.76 -69.08 26.68
C VAL A 29 4.25 -68.92 26.51
N GLU A 30 3.61 -68.26 27.47
CA GLU A 30 2.20 -67.90 27.37
C GLU A 30 2.10 -66.60 26.56
N CYS A 31 1.23 -66.55 25.56
CA CYS A 31 0.95 -65.35 24.80
C CYS A 31 0.27 -64.32 25.72
N ASP A 32 0.86 -63.14 25.87
CA ASP A 32 0.37 -62.10 26.79
C ASP A 32 -1.00 -61.52 26.38
N ASN A 33 -1.39 -61.68 25.10
CA ASN A 33 -2.69 -61.21 24.59
C ASN A 33 -3.82 -62.25 24.75
N CYS A 34 -3.61 -63.50 24.30
CA CYS A 34 -4.68 -64.51 24.26
C CYS A 34 -4.58 -65.60 25.34
N GLY A 35 -3.46 -65.70 26.05
CA GLY A 35 -3.22 -66.72 27.08
C GLY A 35 -2.92 -68.12 26.54
N GLU A 36 -2.77 -68.30 25.23
CA GLU A 36 -2.36 -69.59 24.65
C GLU A 36 -0.85 -69.82 24.80
N TYR A 37 -0.45 -71.06 25.08
CA TYR A 37 0.97 -71.42 25.13
C TYR A 37 1.51 -71.66 23.72
N ILE A 38 2.56 -70.94 23.37
CA ILE A 38 3.29 -71.03 22.10
C ILE A 38 4.74 -71.45 22.35
N LEU A 39 5.46 -71.80 21.28
CA LEU A 39 6.90 -72.04 21.37
C LEU A 39 7.62 -70.71 21.61
N GLU A 40 8.60 -70.70 22.51
CA GLU A 40 9.39 -69.51 22.83
C GLU A 40 10.11 -68.95 21.59
N ASP A 41 10.57 -69.83 20.69
CA ASP A 41 11.25 -69.44 19.44
C ASP A 41 10.30 -68.79 18.42
N ASP A 42 8.99 -68.99 18.55
CA ASP A 42 7.96 -68.45 17.64
C ASP A 42 7.27 -67.19 18.23
N ALA A 43 7.64 -66.79 19.45
CA ALA A 43 7.04 -65.63 20.11
C ALA A 43 7.55 -64.31 19.49
N ILE A 44 6.63 -63.40 19.20
CA ILE A 44 6.94 -62.06 18.70
C ILE A 44 6.97 -61.11 19.89
N LYS A 45 8.03 -60.33 20.02
CA LYS A 45 8.19 -59.36 21.10
C LYS A 45 7.63 -58.00 20.70
N THR A 46 6.72 -57.44 21.50
CA THR A 46 6.19 -56.09 21.32
C THR A 46 7.14 -55.02 21.87
N ALA A 47 6.87 -53.76 21.54
CA ALA A 47 7.63 -52.62 22.05
C ALA A 47 7.61 -52.51 23.59
N ASP A 48 6.50 -52.90 24.22
CA ASP A 48 6.32 -52.90 25.68
C ASP A 48 6.99 -54.11 26.36
N GLY A 49 7.46 -55.06 25.55
CA GLY A 49 8.19 -56.23 25.99
C GLY A 49 7.34 -57.49 26.17
N ASP A 50 6.06 -57.42 25.80
CA ASP A 50 5.14 -58.55 25.80
C ASP A 50 5.49 -59.55 24.69
N LEU A 51 5.14 -60.81 24.88
CA LEU A 51 5.37 -61.92 23.96
C LEU A 51 4.03 -62.41 23.43
N ILE A 52 3.83 -62.26 22.12
CA ILE A 52 2.57 -62.60 21.45
C ILE A 52 2.75 -63.68 20.40
N CYS A 53 1.67 -64.38 20.07
CA CYS A 53 1.64 -65.37 19.00
C CYS A 53 1.40 -64.72 17.62
N GLU A 54 1.75 -65.41 16.54
CA GLU A 54 1.51 -64.96 15.14
C GLU A 54 0.03 -64.63 14.88
N SER A 55 -0.89 -65.44 15.43
CA SER A 55 -2.33 -65.15 15.30
C SER A 55 -2.73 -63.84 15.97
N CYS A 56 -2.13 -63.46 17.10
CA CYS A 56 -2.40 -62.16 17.71
C CYS A 56 -1.73 -61.05 16.91
N MET A 57 -0.51 -61.28 16.42
CA MET A 57 0.19 -60.33 15.55
C MET A 57 -0.67 -59.93 14.34
N ASP A 58 -1.28 -60.89 13.66
CA ASP A 58 -2.07 -60.65 12.45
C ASP A 58 -3.41 -59.94 12.70
N ASN A 59 -3.97 -60.03 13.91
CA ASN A 59 -5.33 -59.54 14.20
C ASN A 59 -5.35 -58.25 15.02
N ASP A 60 -4.45 -58.11 15.99
CA ASP A 60 -4.54 -57.08 17.03
C ASP A 60 -3.30 -56.19 17.07
N TYR A 61 -2.25 -56.49 16.29
CA TYR A 61 -1.00 -55.73 16.31
C TYR A 61 -0.56 -55.30 14.90
N PHE A 62 0.34 -54.32 14.85
CA PHE A 62 0.98 -53.88 13.62
C PHE A 62 2.46 -53.59 13.87
N THR A 63 3.25 -53.59 12.80
CA THR A 63 4.65 -53.16 12.86
C THR A 63 4.72 -51.70 12.42
N CYS A 64 5.23 -50.82 13.29
CA CYS A 64 5.43 -49.42 12.95
C CYS A 64 6.48 -49.31 11.84
N GLU A 65 6.14 -48.63 10.74
CA GLU A 65 7.01 -48.53 9.57
C GLU A 65 8.19 -47.56 9.75
N ASP A 66 8.21 -46.78 10.85
CA ASP A 66 9.30 -45.87 11.19
C ASP A 66 10.34 -46.48 12.13
N CYS A 67 9.91 -47.11 13.23
CA CYS A 67 10.83 -47.69 14.21
C CYS A 67 11.04 -49.20 14.04
N GLY A 68 10.13 -49.91 13.34
CA GLY A 68 10.19 -51.35 13.14
C GLY A 68 9.73 -52.19 14.33
N GLU A 69 9.28 -51.56 15.41
CA GLU A 69 8.75 -52.25 16.60
C GLU A 69 7.27 -52.61 16.44
N VAL A 70 6.80 -53.59 17.20
CA VAL A 70 5.43 -54.10 17.15
C VAL A 70 4.58 -53.45 18.25
N TYR A 71 3.43 -52.92 17.88
CA TYR A 71 2.46 -52.24 18.77
C TYR A 71 1.05 -52.76 18.54
N HIS A 72 0.16 -52.54 19.51
CA HIS A 72 -1.25 -52.84 19.33
C HIS A 72 -1.86 -51.91 18.28
N VAL A 73 -2.85 -52.36 17.50
CA VAL A 73 -3.48 -51.56 16.42
C VAL A 73 -4.15 -50.28 16.92
N ASP A 74 -4.52 -50.22 18.20
CA ASP A 74 -5.10 -49.01 18.81
C ASP A 74 -4.11 -47.84 18.87
N ASP A 75 -2.80 -48.12 18.85
CA ASP A 75 -1.73 -47.11 18.85
C ASP A 75 -1.27 -46.77 17.42
N SER A 76 -2.04 -47.20 16.40
CA SER A 76 -1.68 -47.01 14.99
C SER A 76 -2.26 -45.71 14.41
N HIS A 77 -1.41 -45.00 13.67
CA HIS A 77 -1.78 -43.77 12.97
C HIS A 77 -1.41 -43.85 11.49
N TRP A 78 -2.34 -43.47 10.63
CA TRP A 78 -2.15 -43.47 9.18
C TRP A 78 -1.57 -42.14 8.69
N ILE A 79 -0.47 -42.21 7.95
CA ILE A 79 0.17 -41.04 7.32
C ILE A 79 -0.20 -41.00 5.84
N GLU A 80 -1.04 -40.03 5.46
CA GLU A 80 -1.71 -40.01 4.15
C GLU A 80 -0.75 -39.89 2.97
N ASP A 81 0.24 -38.99 3.02
CA ASP A 81 1.16 -38.76 1.89
C ASP A 81 2.29 -39.80 1.80
N LYS A 82 2.42 -40.66 2.80
CA LYS A 82 3.41 -41.74 2.85
C LYS A 82 2.79 -43.13 2.75
N GLU A 83 1.46 -43.22 2.85
CA GLU A 83 0.69 -44.46 2.79
C GLU A 83 1.21 -45.52 3.77
N LYS A 84 1.42 -45.13 5.03
CA LYS A 84 2.02 -45.99 6.05
C LYS A 84 1.41 -45.83 7.44
N TYR A 85 1.59 -46.86 8.28
CA TYR A 85 1.21 -46.84 9.69
C TYR A 85 2.41 -46.57 10.60
N VAL A 86 2.22 -45.67 11.57
CA VAL A 86 3.20 -45.33 12.60
C VAL A 86 2.60 -45.43 13.99
N CYS A 87 3.43 -45.67 15.00
CA CYS A 87 3.01 -45.65 16.40
C CYS A 87 2.91 -44.23 16.96
N ASP A 88 2.23 -44.06 18.10
CA ASP A 88 2.13 -42.80 18.87
C ASP A 88 3.44 -42.02 18.96
N ASN A 89 4.53 -42.69 19.34
CA ASN A 89 5.84 -42.04 19.51
C ASN A 89 6.43 -41.52 18.18
N CYS A 90 6.14 -42.20 17.07
CA CYS A 90 6.62 -41.78 15.76
C CYS A 90 5.73 -40.70 15.15
N LEU A 91 4.46 -40.61 15.57
CA LEU A 91 3.49 -39.60 15.14
C LEU A 91 3.99 -38.17 15.36
N ASP A 92 4.77 -37.93 16.41
CA ASP A 92 5.39 -36.62 16.73
C ASP A 92 6.24 -36.03 15.58
N ASN A 93 6.63 -36.84 14.59
CA ASN A 93 7.37 -36.38 13.40
C ASN A 93 6.47 -35.97 12.23
N TYR A 94 5.16 -36.02 12.42
CA TYR A 94 4.13 -35.73 11.42
C TYR A 94 3.24 -34.58 11.87
N TYR A 95 2.44 -34.08 10.94
CA TYR A 95 1.62 -32.89 11.12
C TYR A 95 0.16 -33.22 10.87
N GLU A 96 -0.68 -32.90 11.84
CA GLU A 96 -2.13 -33.01 11.69
C GLU A 96 -2.66 -31.81 10.88
N CYS A 97 -3.42 -32.10 9.82
CA CYS A 97 -4.09 -31.07 9.05
C CYS A 97 -5.32 -30.57 9.82
N GLU A 98 -5.39 -29.28 10.14
CA GLU A 98 -6.52 -28.71 10.88
C GLU A 98 -7.86 -28.82 10.14
N CYS A 99 -7.82 -28.88 8.81
CA CYS A 99 -9.04 -28.92 7.97
C CYS A 99 -9.66 -30.33 7.90
N CYS A 100 -8.84 -31.37 7.77
CA CYS A 100 -9.32 -32.75 7.58
C CYS A 100 -8.97 -33.72 8.70
N GLN A 101 -8.20 -33.28 9.71
CA GLN A 101 -7.81 -34.06 10.90
C GLN A 101 -7.04 -35.34 10.57
N LYS A 102 -6.31 -35.33 9.44
CA LYS A 102 -5.44 -36.42 8.97
C LYS A 102 -3.98 -36.02 9.12
N TYR A 103 -3.10 -37.02 9.18
CA TYR A 103 -1.66 -36.82 9.39
C TYR A 103 -0.86 -36.90 8.11
N PHE A 104 0.14 -36.03 8.00
CA PHE A 104 0.98 -35.87 6.82
C PHE A 104 2.44 -35.61 7.21
N SER A 105 3.37 -35.95 6.32
CA SER A 105 4.76 -35.53 6.47
C SER A 105 4.95 -34.04 6.23
N ARG A 106 6.13 -33.49 6.59
CA ARG A 106 6.46 -32.07 6.39
C ARG A 106 6.25 -31.57 4.95
N ALA A 107 6.44 -32.44 3.96
CA ALA A 107 6.29 -32.11 2.54
C ALA A 107 4.82 -32.12 2.06
N GLY A 108 3.92 -32.72 2.84
CA GLY A 108 2.49 -32.79 2.55
C GLY A 108 1.66 -31.63 3.10
N VAL A 109 2.29 -30.68 3.80
CA VAL A 109 1.61 -29.59 4.52
C VAL A 109 2.22 -28.21 4.29
N TYR A 110 1.36 -27.20 4.35
CA TYR A 110 1.69 -25.78 4.45
C TYR A 110 1.49 -25.30 5.89
N ALA A 111 2.38 -24.44 6.38
CA ALA A 111 2.19 -23.76 7.65
C ALA A 111 1.17 -22.63 7.48
N THR A 112 0.26 -22.49 8.42
CA THR A 112 -0.70 -21.38 8.45
C THR A 112 -0.15 -20.18 9.22
N TYR A 113 -0.87 -19.06 9.20
CA TYR A 113 -0.44 -17.83 9.89
C TYR A 113 -0.60 -17.90 11.42
N ASP A 114 -1.39 -18.86 11.91
CA ASP A 114 -1.75 -19.09 13.32
C ASP A 114 -1.07 -20.34 13.91
N GLU A 115 0.09 -20.72 13.34
CA GLU A 115 0.96 -21.81 13.82
C GLU A 115 0.36 -23.23 13.69
N ASN A 116 -0.64 -23.41 12.83
CA ASN A 116 -1.20 -24.71 12.45
C ASN A 116 -0.66 -25.21 11.09
N TRP A 117 -1.23 -26.33 10.62
CA TRP A 117 -0.84 -27.00 9.37
C TRP A 117 -2.06 -27.38 8.55
N VAL A 118 -1.96 -27.20 7.24
CA VAL A 118 -2.98 -27.62 6.27
C VAL A 118 -2.35 -28.47 5.18
N CYS A 119 -2.99 -29.59 4.81
CA CYS A 119 -2.48 -30.45 3.75
C CYS A 119 -2.65 -29.85 2.36
N ASN A 120 -1.91 -30.36 1.38
CA ASN A 120 -1.96 -29.89 -0.01
C ASN A 120 -3.38 -29.84 -0.60
N ASP A 121 -4.18 -30.88 -0.37
CA ASP A 121 -5.55 -30.96 -0.92
C ASP A 121 -6.46 -29.91 -0.28
N CYS A 122 -6.40 -29.75 1.04
CA CYS A 122 -7.17 -28.73 1.74
C CYS A 122 -6.72 -27.32 1.34
N TYR A 123 -5.41 -27.12 1.18
CA TYR A 123 -4.85 -25.85 0.74
C TYR A 123 -5.44 -25.41 -0.61
N VAL A 124 -5.38 -26.28 -1.62
CA VAL A 124 -5.87 -25.95 -2.98
C VAL A 124 -7.36 -25.64 -3.02
N ASN A 125 -8.15 -26.19 -2.09
CA ASN A 125 -9.60 -26.08 -2.13
C ASN A 125 -10.17 -24.92 -1.30
N SER A 126 -9.45 -24.41 -0.29
CA SER A 126 -10.04 -23.48 0.69
C SER A 126 -9.04 -22.52 1.32
N TYR A 127 -7.82 -22.42 0.77
CA TYR A 127 -6.79 -21.52 1.28
C TYR A 127 -6.07 -20.81 0.12
N CYS A 128 -5.46 -19.68 0.45
CA CYS A 128 -4.51 -18.96 -0.38
C CYS A 128 -3.20 -18.72 0.39
N SER A 129 -2.18 -18.21 -0.30
CA SER A 129 -0.93 -17.79 0.35
C SER A 129 -1.00 -16.29 0.68
N CYS A 130 -0.53 -15.93 1.87
CA CYS A 130 -0.24 -14.54 2.21
C CYS A 130 0.95 -14.04 1.39
N ASP A 131 0.80 -12.93 0.69
CA ASP A 131 1.84 -12.34 -0.17
C ASP A 131 3.05 -11.80 0.62
N ASP A 132 2.89 -11.54 1.93
CA ASP A 132 3.97 -11.07 2.80
C ASP A 132 4.82 -12.20 3.38
N CYS A 133 4.18 -13.13 4.08
CA CYS A 133 4.88 -14.15 4.87
C CYS A 133 4.89 -15.53 4.20
N GLY A 134 4.10 -15.73 3.14
CA GLY A 134 3.96 -17.02 2.46
C GLY A 134 3.18 -18.09 3.24
N SER A 135 2.67 -17.77 4.43
CA SER A 135 1.81 -18.69 5.19
C SER A 135 0.48 -18.91 4.47
N ALA A 136 -0.08 -20.11 4.62
CA ALA A 136 -1.42 -20.41 4.17
C ALA A 136 -2.46 -19.65 5.01
N VAL A 137 -3.52 -19.15 4.37
CA VAL A 137 -4.63 -18.42 4.99
C VAL A 137 -5.93 -18.94 4.41
N SER A 138 -6.89 -19.23 5.28
CA SER A 138 -8.22 -19.68 4.89
C SER A 138 -8.91 -18.64 4.00
N ASP A 139 -9.66 -19.11 3.00
CA ASP A 139 -10.47 -18.27 2.11
C ASP A 139 -11.55 -17.47 2.87
N ASN A 140 -11.82 -17.80 4.14
CA ASN A 140 -12.73 -17.04 4.99
C ASN A 140 -12.04 -15.96 5.83
N ASP A 141 -10.71 -16.03 5.97
CA ASP A 141 -9.95 -15.20 6.90
C ASP A 141 -8.93 -14.27 6.23
N TYR A 142 -8.69 -14.44 4.92
CA TYR A 142 -7.77 -13.58 4.20
C TYR A 142 -8.33 -12.16 4.01
N TYR A 143 -7.44 -11.19 4.02
CA TYR A 143 -7.71 -9.81 3.66
C TYR A 143 -7.20 -9.55 2.26
N TYR A 144 -8.10 -9.34 1.31
CA TYR A 144 -7.74 -8.86 -0.03
C TYR A 144 -7.53 -7.35 0.02
N ASN A 145 -6.36 -6.87 -0.40
CA ASN A 145 -6.14 -5.45 -0.61
C ASN A 145 -6.40 -5.15 -2.09
N GLU A 146 -7.48 -4.40 -2.37
CA GLU A 146 -7.83 -4.03 -3.75
C GLU A 146 -6.77 -3.11 -4.37
N GLY A 147 -6.13 -2.26 -3.56
CA GLY A 147 -5.11 -1.32 -3.99
C GLY A 147 -3.90 -2.01 -4.62
N ASN A 148 -3.45 -3.15 -4.09
CA ASN A 148 -2.28 -3.88 -4.63
C ASN A 148 -2.56 -5.27 -5.21
N GLY A 149 -3.81 -5.73 -5.12
CA GLY A 149 -4.23 -7.03 -5.65
C GLY A 149 -3.65 -8.24 -4.92
N CYS A 150 -3.14 -8.05 -3.70
CA CYS A 150 -2.54 -9.09 -2.86
C CYS A 150 -3.49 -9.59 -1.77
N ASN A 151 -3.25 -10.83 -1.34
CA ASN A 151 -3.92 -11.49 -0.22
C ASN A 151 -3.02 -11.45 1.02
N TYR A 152 -3.56 -10.98 2.13
CA TYR A 152 -2.84 -10.89 3.39
C TYR A 152 -3.49 -11.72 4.48
N CYS A 153 -2.65 -12.34 5.32
CA CYS A 153 -3.14 -12.92 6.57
C CYS A 153 -3.50 -11.82 7.57
N PRO A 154 -4.32 -12.13 8.60
CA PRO A 154 -4.70 -11.16 9.63
C PRO A 154 -3.52 -10.49 10.36
N ASN A 155 -2.38 -11.17 10.46
CA ASN A 155 -1.18 -10.61 11.10
C ASN A 155 -0.42 -9.62 10.21
N CYS A 156 -0.53 -9.77 8.88
CA CYS A 156 0.17 -8.93 7.90
C CYS A 156 -0.70 -7.77 7.40
N SER A 157 -2.03 -7.94 7.36
CA SER A 157 -2.96 -6.98 6.75
C SER A 157 -2.87 -5.57 7.34
N GLY A 158 -2.59 -5.45 8.64
CA GLY A 158 -2.43 -4.15 9.31
C GLY A 158 -1.26 -3.30 8.81
N ASN A 159 -0.28 -3.89 8.12
CA ASN A 159 0.83 -3.15 7.49
C ASN A 159 0.49 -2.68 6.07
N HIS A 160 -0.66 -3.11 5.54
CA HIS A 160 -1.14 -2.80 4.18
C HIS A 160 -2.49 -2.09 4.26
N SER A 161 -2.64 -1.16 5.22
CA SER A 161 -3.77 -0.23 5.24
C SER A 161 -3.76 0.57 3.94
N ASP A 162 -4.93 0.82 3.35
CA ASP A 162 -5.04 1.67 2.15
C ASP A 162 -4.28 2.98 2.37
N SER A 163 -3.14 3.11 1.68
CA SER A 163 -2.29 4.30 1.75
C SER A 163 -2.92 5.52 1.08
N ILE A 164 -4.08 5.33 0.48
CA ILE A 164 -4.89 6.35 -0.17
C ILE A 164 -6.11 6.58 0.72
N TYR A 165 -6.16 7.75 1.34
CA TYR A 165 -7.30 8.16 2.15
C TYR A 165 -8.51 8.44 1.26
N SER A 166 -9.73 8.35 1.83
CA SER A 166 -10.91 8.90 1.17
C SER A 166 -10.77 10.42 0.98
N TYR A 167 -11.50 10.99 0.02
CA TYR A 167 -11.58 12.45 -0.19
C TYR A 167 -11.86 13.21 1.12
N HIS A 168 -10.99 14.18 1.49
CA HIS A 168 -10.99 14.89 2.79
C HIS A 168 -10.89 13.98 4.04
N GLY A 169 -10.37 12.77 3.89
CA GLY A 169 -10.22 11.80 4.98
C GLY A 169 -9.06 12.11 5.92
N TYR A 170 -8.09 12.93 5.48
CA TYR A 170 -6.96 13.37 6.28
C TYR A 170 -7.05 14.87 6.58
N SER A 171 -6.83 15.24 7.84
CA SER A 171 -6.91 16.65 8.28
C SER A 171 -5.79 17.09 9.23
N ASP A 172 -4.91 16.17 9.64
CA ASP A 172 -3.83 16.43 10.61
C ASP A 172 -2.52 16.87 9.91
N PHE A 173 -2.60 17.92 9.09
CA PHE A 173 -1.44 18.45 8.37
C PHE A 173 -0.41 19.13 9.28
N TYR A 174 0.87 18.86 9.05
CA TYR A 174 2.02 19.43 9.74
C TYR A 174 2.78 20.45 8.87
N LYS A 175 3.02 21.66 9.42
CA LYS A 175 3.72 22.73 8.70
C LYS A 175 5.25 22.54 8.73
N TYR A 176 5.88 22.36 7.56
CA TYR A 176 7.34 22.24 7.43
C TYR A 176 8.02 23.55 7.03
N LYS A 177 9.18 23.79 7.66
CA LYS A 177 10.05 24.94 7.45
C LYS A 177 11.49 24.56 7.80
N LYS A 178 12.47 25.36 7.39
CA LYS A 178 13.83 25.20 7.89
C LYS A 178 13.95 25.72 9.32
N ASP A 179 14.96 25.24 10.04
CA ASP A 179 15.13 25.51 11.46
C ASP A 179 15.32 27.01 11.78
N ASP A 180 16.02 27.74 10.91
CA ASP A 180 16.30 29.17 11.03
C ASP A 180 15.14 30.08 10.55
N GLU A 181 14.07 29.53 9.95
CA GLU A 181 12.86 30.29 9.65
C GLU A 181 12.01 30.48 10.91
N ILE A 182 12.10 31.65 11.54
CA ILE A 182 11.37 31.95 12.77
C ILE A 182 9.96 32.46 12.42
N ASN A 183 8.93 31.69 12.80
CA ASN A 183 7.52 32.03 12.62
C ASN A 183 7.16 32.54 11.21
N PRO A 184 7.52 31.80 10.14
CA PRO A 184 7.12 32.21 8.80
C PRO A 184 5.60 32.20 8.71
N LEU A 185 5.05 33.18 7.98
CA LEU A 185 3.62 33.26 7.69
C LEU A 185 3.27 32.61 6.35
N GLU A 186 4.24 32.54 5.43
CA GLU A 186 4.04 32.07 4.07
C GLU A 186 4.27 30.55 3.97
N TYR A 187 3.17 29.80 3.84
CA TYR A 187 3.18 28.37 3.58
C TYR A 187 2.40 28.04 2.32
N PHE A 188 2.86 27.00 1.63
CA PHE A 188 2.27 26.48 0.42
C PHE A 188 1.89 25.01 0.60
N GLY A 189 0.70 24.62 0.16
CA GLY A 189 0.29 23.22 0.00
C GLY A 189 0.06 22.94 -1.48
N LEU A 190 0.39 21.74 -1.94
CA LEU A 190 0.18 21.31 -3.32
C LEU A 190 -0.83 20.16 -3.34
N GLU A 191 -1.79 20.23 -4.24
CA GLU A 191 -2.66 19.12 -4.62
C GLU A 191 -2.35 18.78 -6.08
N ILE A 192 -1.96 17.54 -6.37
CA ILE A 192 -1.58 17.07 -7.70
C ILE A 192 -2.33 15.79 -8.01
N GLU A 193 -3.32 15.87 -8.88
CA GLU A 193 -4.06 14.69 -9.33
C GLU A 193 -3.26 13.92 -10.39
N VAL A 194 -3.11 12.61 -10.22
CA VAL A 194 -2.42 11.74 -11.18
C VAL A 194 -3.26 10.50 -11.49
N SER A 195 -3.16 10.01 -12.73
CA SER A 195 -3.85 8.81 -13.18
C SER A 195 -2.88 7.66 -13.39
N GLY A 196 -3.25 6.49 -12.90
CA GLY A 196 -2.44 5.27 -12.95
C GLY A 196 -2.92 4.21 -11.97
N GLU A 197 -2.16 3.13 -11.87
CA GLU A 197 -2.51 1.99 -11.01
C GLU A 197 -2.17 2.27 -9.54
N GLU A 198 -3.16 2.13 -8.64
CA GLU A 198 -3.05 2.53 -7.24
C GLU A 198 -2.02 1.72 -6.42
N TYR A 199 -1.67 0.50 -6.84
CA TYR A 199 -0.70 -0.35 -6.14
C TYR A 199 0.70 0.27 -6.02
N TYR A 200 0.99 1.28 -6.83
CA TYR A 200 2.26 2.00 -6.76
C TYR A 200 2.32 3.06 -5.64
N ALA A 201 1.21 3.31 -4.94
CA ALA A 201 1.04 4.29 -3.87
C ALA A 201 2.10 4.16 -2.75
N ASP A 202 2.23 2.98 -2.14
CA ASP A 202 3.16 2.75 -1.03
C ASP A 202 4.60 3.04 -1.41
N THR A 203 4.98 2.57 -2.60
CA THR A 203 6.33 2.79 -3.11
C THR A 203 6.56 4.26 -3.46
N PHE A 204 5.54 5.00 -3.90
CA PHE A 204 5.63 6.46 -4.08
C PHE A 204 5.82 7.18 -2.74
N LEU A 205 5.02 6.85 -1.72
CA LEU A 205 5.13 7.44 -0.38
C LEU A 205 6.50 7.17 0.26
N SER A 206 7.09 6.00 0.03
CA SER A 206 8.47 5.71 0.48
C SER A 206 9.54 6.62 -0.13
N LYS A 207 9.25 7.25 -1.28
CA LYS A 207 10.17 8.14 -2.01
C LYS A 207 9.90 9.62 -1.74
N VAL A 208 8.64 9.96 -1.50
CA VAL A 208 8.17 11.32 -1.29
C VAL A 208 7.49 11.39 0.08
N PRO A 209 8.26 11.57 1.16
CA PRO A 209 7.67 11.84 2.47
C PRO A 209 6.97 13.21 2.48
N ASN A 210 6.19 13.46 3.53
CA ASN A 210 5.46 14.72 3.75
C ASN A 210 4.41 15.02 2.67
N VAL A 211 3.80 13.95 2.16
CA VAL A 211 2.59 13.98 1.36
C VAL A 211 1.64 12.90 1.88
N VAL A 212 0.37 13.08 1.61
CA VAL A 212 -0.67 12.07 1.78
C VAL A 212 -1.31 11.82 0.43
N LEU A 213 -1.78 10.60 0.20
CA LEU A 213 -2.52 10.26 -1.02
C LEU A 213 -4.01 10.23 -0.68
N MET A 214 -4.84 10.76 -1.56
CA MET A 214 -6.29 10.76 -1.41
C MET A 214 -6.98 10.33 -2.69
N HIS A 215 -8.15 9.70 -2.59
CA HIS A 215 -9.05 9.59 -3.73
C HIS A 215 -9.70 10.94 -3.99
N ASP A 216 -9.75 11.34 -5.26
CA ASP A 216 -10.57 12.46 -5.71
C ASP A 216 -11.58 11.97 -6.74
N SER A 217 -12.83 12.41 -6.60
CA SER A 217 -13.93 12.07 -7.51
C SER A 217 -13.70 12.47 -8.97
N SER A 218 -12.77 13.38 -9.22
CA SER A 218 -12.38 13.82 -10.55
C SER A 218 -11.44 12.85 -11.25
N ILE A 219 -10.89 11.83 -10.58
CA ILE A 219 -10.00 10.82 -11.16
C ILE A 219 -10.83 9.56 -11.47
N GLU A 220 -11.34 9.45 -12.70
CA GLU A 220 -12.31 8.40 -13.08
C GLU A 220 -11.65 7.09 -13.54
N ASP A 221 -10.40 7.15 -14.02
CA ASP A 221 -9.67 6.02 -14.65
C ASP A 221 -8.64 5.35 -13.71
N GLY A 222 -8.79 5.53 -12.39
CA GLY A 222 -7.84 5.07 -11.37
C GLY A 222 -6.66 6.04 -11.16
N GLY A 223 -6.11 6.03 -9.94
CA GLY A 223 -4.98 6.88 -9.53
C GLY A 223 -5.24 7.54 -8.18
N PHE A 224 -4.58 8.66 -7.92
CA PHE A 224 -4.71 9.35 -6.63
C PHE A 224 -4.33 10.83 -6.73
N GLU A 225 -4.84 11.62 -5.80
CA GLU A 225 -4.42 12.98 -5.54
C GLU A 225 -3.26 12.97 -4.54
N ILE A 226 -2.14 13.56 -4.94
CA ILE A 226 -0.98 13.76 -4.08
C ILE A 226 -1.16 15.10 -3.37
N VAL A 227 -1.39 15.08 -2.07
CA VAL A 227 -1.58 16.28 -1.25
C VAL A 227 -0.35 16.49 -0.37
N SER A 228 0.37 17.58 -0.57
CA SER A 228 1.56 17.88 0.23
C SER A 228 1.18 18.43 1.60
N GLU A 229 2.06 18.19 2.56
CA GLU A 229 2.08 18.98 3.79
C GLU A 229 2.31 20.47 3.46
N PRO A 230 1.85 21.42 4.29
CA PRO A 230 2.13 22.84 4.07
C PRO A 230 3.60 23.16 4.33
N MET A 231 4.26 23.83 3.39
CA MET A 231 5.71 24.06 3.42
C MET A 231 6.08 25.50 3.09
N THR A 232 7.16 26.02 3.68
CA THR A 232 7.78 27.30 3.25
C THR A 232 8.46 27.15 1.89
N ARG A 233 8.70 28.27 1.18
CA ARG A 233 9.38 28.24 -0.14
C ARG A 233 10.71 27.53 -0.10
N ARG A 234 11.55 27.86 0.89
CA ARG A 234 12.89 27.30 0.99
C ARG A 234 12.86 25.79 1.29
N TYR A 235 11.91 25.33 2.09
CA TYR A 235 11.70 23.90 2.32
C TYR A 235 11.24 23.19 1.03
N ILE A 236 10.33 23.83 0.27
CA ILE A 236 9.89 23.29 -1.03
C ILE A 236 11.08 23.14 -1.98
N GLU A 237 11.88 24.18 -2.13
CA GLU A 237 12.99 24.21 -3.10
C GLU A 237 14.13 23.26 -2.72
N GLU A 238 14.54 23.25 -1.46
CA GLU A 238 15.74 22.54 -1.04
C GLU A 238 15.48 21.07 -0.63
N ASP A 239 14.32 20.77 -0.05
CA ASP A 239 14.04 19.43 0.50
C ASP A 239 12.95 18.68 -0.29
N PHE A 240 11.82 19.34 -0.57
CA PHE A 240 10.65 18.66 -1.15
C PHE A 240 10.81 18.38 -2.64
N LEU A 241 11.15 19.40 -3.45
CA LEU A 241 11.25 19.27 -4.91
C LEU A 241 12.22 18.17 -5.37
N PRO A 242 13.41 17.98 -4.76
CA PRO A 242 14.28 16.86 -5.11
C PRO A 242 13.66 15.47 -4.86
N LEU A 243 12.80 15.33 -3.83
CA LEU A 243 12.11 14.09 -3.52
C LEU A 243 10.91 13.89 -4.45
N LEU A 244 10.12 14.95 -4.66
CA LEU A 244 9.01 14.95 -5.61
C LEU A 244 9.48 14.61 -7.03
N GLU A 245 10.66 15.11 -7.46
CA GLU A 245 11.25 14.77 -8.75
C GLU A 245 11.53 13.26 -8.90
N LYS A 246 12.05 12.62 -7.84
CA LYS A 246 12.25 11.17 -7.81
C LYS A 246 10.93 10.41 -7.84
N GLY A 247 9.94 10.87 -7.08
CA GLY A 247 8.59 10.29 -7.04
C GLY A 247 7.88 10.39 -8.38
N MET A 248 7.86 11.58 -8.99
CA MET A 248 7.26 11.81 -10.30
C MET A 248 7.95 11.01 -11.39
N LYS A 249 9.29 10.90 -11.36
CA LYS A 249 10.02 10.00 -12.27
C LYS A 249 9.61 8.54 -12.10
N TYR A 250 9.42 8.10 -10.86
CA TYR A 250 8.94 6.76 -10.56
C TYR A 250 7.53 6.53 -11.11
N LEU A 251 6.59 7.45 -10.88
CA LEU A 251 5.23 7.37 -11.43
C LEU A 251 5.24 7.32 -12.97
N ASN A 252 5.99 8.21 -13.61
CA ASN A 252 6.12 8.24 -15.08
C ASN A 252 6.68 6.93 -15.65
N ASN A 253 7.67 6.32 -15.00
CA ASN A 253 8.23 5.03 -15.43
C ASN A 253 7.24 3.87 -15.32
N ASN A 254 6.21 4.03 -14.48
CA ASN A 254 5.16 3.04 -14.23
C ASN A 254 3.84 3.40 -14.95
N GLY A 255 3.89 4.30 -15.93
CA GLY A 255 2.75 4.58 -16.81
C GLY A 255 1.79 5.65 -16.30
N PHE A 256 2.08 6.32 -15.17
CA PHE A 256 1.23 7.41 -14.71
C PHE A 256 1.30 8.61 -15.64
N THR A 257 0.19 9.32 -15.76
CA THR A 257 0.07 10.58 -16.46
C THR A 257 -0.71 11.61 -15.64
N GLY A 258 -0.70 12.87 -16.07
CA GLY A 258 -1.68 13.82 -15.57
C GLY A 258 -3.10 13.38 -15.97
N HIS A 259 -4.09 13.66 -15.12
CA HIS A 259 -5.48 13.33 -15.41
C HIS A 259 -6.10 14.39 -16.34
N ASN A 260 -6.80 13.96 -17.40
CA ASN A 260 -7.35 14.87 -18.40
C ASN A 260 -8.39 15.85 -17.84
N HIS A 261 -9.08 15.49 -16.76
CA HIS A 261 -10.03 16.38 -16.08
C HIS A 261 -9.48 16.99 -14.78
N GLY A 262 -8.22 16.69 -14.45
CA GLY A 262 -7.64 17.03 -13.16
C GLY A 262 -6.87 18.34 -13.10
N GLY A 263 -6.43 18.69 -11.90
CA GLY A 263 -5.69 19.92 -11.63
C GLY A 263 -4.35 19.73 -10.94
N ILE A 264 -3.56 20.81 -10.95
CA ILE A 264 -2.62 21.09 -9.87
C ILE A 264 -3.16 22.33 -9.15
N HIS A 265 -3.49 22.18 -7.87
CA HIS A 265 -3.86 23.30 -7.01
C HIS A 265 -2.69 23.66 -6.10
N ILE A 266 -2.51 24.95 -5.89
CA ILE A 266 -1.50 25.46 -4.96
C ILE A 266 -2.19 26.34 -3.94
N HIS A 267 -2.23 25.86 -2.71
CA HIS A 267 -2.77 26.57 -1.55
C HIS A 267 -1.72 27.48 -0.97
N VAL A 268 -2.13 28.69 -0.59
CA VAL A 268 -1.25 29.68 0.05
C VAL A 268 -1.91 30.21 1.30
N SER A 269 -1.18 30.16 2.42
CA SER A 269 -1.59 30.73 3.71
C SER A 269 -2.18 32.13 3.58
N GLN A 270 -3.41 32.34 4.07
CA GLN A 270 -4.12 33.63 3.96
C GLN A 270 -3.40 34.80 4.62
N GLU A 271 -2.57 34.54 5.63
CA GLU A 271 -1.91 35.53 6.49
C GLU A 271 -0.96 36.47 5.74
N ILE A 272 -0.54 36.10 4.52
CA ILE A 272 0.32 36.94 3.70
C ILE A 272 -0.45 37.96 2.85
N PHE A 273 -1.77 37.80 2.70
CA PHE A 273 -2.56 38.59 1.77
C PHE A 273 -3.23 39.76 2.46
N THR A 274 -3.00 40.95 1.93
CA THR A 274 -3.86 42.11 2.19
C THR A 274 -4.94 42.20 1.14
N LYS A 275 -6.06 42.88 1.45
CA LYS A 275 -7.11 43.15 0.46
C LYS A 275 -6.60 43.86 -0.81
N LYS A 276 -5.56 44.69 -0.68
CA LYS A 276 -4.91 45.35 -1.83
C LYS A 276 -4.09 44.36 -2.67
N MET A 277 -3.38 43.42 -2.04
CA MET A 277 -2.73 42.32 -2.77
C MET A 277 -3.76 41.47 -3.51
N LEU A 278 -4.91 41.17 -2.90
CA LEU A 278 -6.00 40.48 -3.57
C LEU A 278 -6.54 41.27 -4.76
N CYS A 279 -6.61 42.62 -4.67
CA CYS A 279 -6.93 43.47 -5.80
C CYS A 279 -5.89 43.38 -6.94
N VAL A 280 -4.60 43.31 -6.61
CA VAL A 280 -3.53 43.08 -7.61
C VAL A 280 -3.77 41.75 -8.33
N LEU A 281 -3.92 40.65 -7.58
CA LEU A 281 -4.14 39.32 -8.14
C LEU A 281 -5.42 39.27 -8.96
N ARG A 282 -6.49 39.91 -8.48
CA ARG A 282 -7.74 40.05 -9.21
C ARG A 282 -7.54 40.74 -10.56
N ASN A 283 -6.79 41.84 -10.60
CA ASN A 283 -6.60 42.59 -11.86
C ASN A 283 -5.75 41.82 -12.86
N VAL A 284 -4.77 41.05 -12.39
CA VAL A 284 -3.90 40.21 -13.24
C VAL A 284 -4.62 38.96 -13.74
N LEU A 285 -5.32 38.23 -12.86
CA LEU A 285 -5.94 36.95 -13.21
C LEU A 285 -7.28 37.16 -13.90
N TYR A 286 -8.05 38.18 -13.50
CA TYR A 286 -9.42 38.41 -13.98
C TYR A 286 -9.52 39.57 -14.95
N SER A 287 -8.54 39.66 -15.84
CA SER A 287 -8.55 40.63 -16.92
C SER A 287 -9.68 40.31 -17.90
N GLY A 288 -10.46 41.34 -18.26
CA GLY A 288 -11.43 41.24 -19.35
C GLY A 288 -10.79 41.31 -20.74
N ASN A 289 -9.46 41.46 -20.81
CA ASN A 289 -8.71 41.52 -22.06
C ASN A 289 -8.50 40.12 -22.65
N GLU A 290 -8.75 39.94 -23.95
CA GLU A 290 -8.60 38.67 -24.65
C GLU A 290 -7.12 38.23 -24.74
N GLU A 291 -6.20 39.18 -24.90
CA GLU A 291 -4.76 38.90 -24.97
C GLU A 291 -4.23 38.34 -23.64
N ASP A 292 -4.69 38.87 -22.51
CA ASP A 292 -4.36 38.40 -21.18
C ASP A 292 -4.87 36.96 -20.95
N LEU A 293 -6.09 36.67 -21.44
CA LEU A 293 -6.66 35.32 -21.37
C LEU A 293 -5.85 34.31 -22.17
N ASP A 294 -5.28 34.71 -23.32
CA ASP A 294 -4.39 33.85 -24.11
C ASP A 294 -3.09 33.53 -23.37
N ILE A 295 -2.53 34.49 -22.64
CA ILE A 295 -1.36 34.28 -21.76
C ILE A 295 -1.72 33.28 -20.65
N TRP A 296 -2.82 33.50 -19.94
CA TRP A 296 -3.24 32.61 -18.85
C TRP A 296 -3.65 31.21 -19.33
N LYS A 297 -4.19 31.09 -20.54
CA LYS A 297 -4.43 29.81 -21.20
C LYS A 297 -3.13 29.07 -21.50
N ALA A 298 -2.10 29.77 -21.99
CA ALA A 298 -0.79 29.19 -22.19
C ALA A 298 -0.15 28.75 -20.86
N ILE A 299 -0.22 29.59 -19.82
CA ILE A 299 0.32 29.29 -18.49
C ILE A 299 -0.42 28.11 -17.82
N SER A 300 -1.74 28.07 -17.87
CA SER A 300 -2.54 27.00 -17.26
C SER A 300 -2.31 25.65 -17.94
N GLN A 301 -2.02 25.64 -19.25
CA GLN A 301 -1.97 24.43 -20.07
C GLN A 301 -3.30 23.66 -20.08
N ARG A 302 -4.41 24.34 -19.78
CA ARG A 302 -5.78 23.81 -19.86
C ARG A 302 -6.39 24.13 -21.22
N HIS A 303 -7.29 23.26 -21.68
CA HIS A 303 -8.13 23.56 -22.83
C HIS A 303 -9.17 24.65 -22.50
N THR A 304 -9.64 25.39 -23.51
CA THR A 304 -10.58 26.50 -23.30
C THR A 304 -11.88 26.06 -22.58
N SER A 305 -12.37 24.85 -22.87
CA SER A 305 -13.55 24.28 -22.20
C SER A 305 -13.31 24.06 -20.71
N GLU A 306 -12.14 23.54 -20.35
CA GLU A 306 -11.73 23.29 -18.96
C GLU A 306 -11.54 24.59 -18.18
N ILE A 307 -11.01 25.63 -18.82
CA ILE A 307 -10.84 26.95 -18.17
C ILE A 307 -12.19 27.49 -17.69
N LYS A 308 -13.21 27.44 -18.55
CA LYS A 308 -14.56 27.93 -18.19
C LYS A 308 -15.21 27.10 -17.08
N GLN A 309 -14.90 25.83 -17.02
CA GLN A 309 -15.51 24.88 -16.08
C GLN A 309 -14.81 24.85 -14.73
N TRP A 310 -13.48 24.98 -14.70
CA TRP A 310 -12.67 24.66 -13.51
C TRP A 310 -11.91 25.85 -12.93
N CYS A 311 -11.50 26.82 -13.77
CA CYS A 311 -10.65 27.94 -13.34
C CYS A 311 -11.05 29.26 -14.01
N ASN A 312 -12.32 29.65 -13.89
CA ASN A 312 -12.87 30.81 -14.59
C ASN A 312 -12.10 32.10 -14.25
N PHE A 313 -11.60 32.78 -15.28
CA PHE A 313 -10.89 34.07 -15.20
C PHE A 313 -11.80 35.29 -15.40
N THR A 314 -13.09 35.16 -15.72
CA THR A 314 -13.92 36.34 -16.07
C THR A 314 -14.88 36.79 -14.96
N GLU A 315 -15.10 35.97 -13.94
CA GLU A 315 -16.13 36.20 -12.89
C GLU A 315 -15.49 36.55 -11.53
N GLY A 316 -14.62 37.56 -11.52
CA GLY A 316 -13.99 38.09 -10.31
C GLY A 316 -14.70 39.33 -9.76
N LYS A 317 -14.84 39.42 -8.43
CA LYS A 317 -15.33 40.61 -7.72
C LYS A 317 -14.48 41.83 -8.06
N ASN A 318 -15.09 43.01 -8.03
CA ASN A 318 -14.34 44.24 -8.26
C ASN A 318 -13.52 44.63 -7.02
N CYS A 319 -12.49 45.45 -7.24
CA CYS A 319 -11.61 45.89 -6.15
C CYS A 319 -12.37 46.60 -5.01
N SER A 320 -13.43 47.37 -5.31
CA SER A 320 -14.26 48.00 -4.28
C SER A 320 -14.92 46.96 -3.37
N GLU A 321 -15.47 45.89 -3.95
CA GLU A 321 -16.12 44.82 -3.19
C GLU A 321 -15.13 44.07 -2.30
N ILE A 322 -13.91 43.82 -2.79
CA ILE A 322 -12.83 43.19 -2.02
C ILE A 322 -12.39 44.09 -0.86
N LEU A 323 -12.20 45.38 -1.11
CA LEU A 323 -11.73 46.35 -0.11
C LEU A 323 -12.78 46.58 0.98
N ASP A 324 -14.05 46.72 0.58
CA ASP A 324 -15.18 47.04 1.46
C ASP A 324 -15.75 45.83 2.21
N SER A 325 -15.29 44.60 1.90
CA SER A 325 -15.73 43.38 2.60
C SER A 325 -15.53 43.49 4.13
N GLU A 326 -16.44 42.91 4.92
CA GLU A 326 -16.24 42.80 6.38
C GLU A 326 -15.22 41.71 6.75
N ASP A 327 -15.01 40.74 5.86
CA ASP A 327 -14.03 39.67 6.06
C ASP A 327 -12.60 40.21 5.93
N ASN A 328 -11.71 39.74 6.81
CA ASN A 328 -10.27 40.03 6.70
C ASN A 328 -9.67 39.41 5.44
N TYR A 329 -10.16 38.24 5.05
CA TYR A 329 -9.72 37.45 3.91
C TYR A 329 -10.94 37.16 3.00
N PRO A 330 -11.35 38.14 2.18
CA PRO A 330 -12.53 37.98 1.33
C PRO A 330 -12.26 37.05 0.14
N PRO A 331 -13.27 36.28 -0.31
CA PRO A 331 -13.17 35.52 -1.56
C PRO A 331 -13.13 36.47 -2.77
N ILE A 332 -12.40 36.09 -3.82
CA ILE A 332 -12.28 36.89 -5.06
C ILE A 332 -13.40 36.56 -6.06
N SER A 333 -14.05 35.41 -5.93
CA SER A 333 -15.21 35.01 -6.73
C SER A 333 -16.27 34.38 -5.82
N ASP A 334 -17.52 34.28 -6.29
CA ASP A 334 -18.62 33.64 -5.56
C ASP A 334 -18.70 32.13 -5.79
N THR A 335 -17.78 31.57 -6.60
CA THR A 335 -17.69 30.14 -6.90
C THR A 335 -16.29 29.61 -6.63
N ARG A 336 -16.19 28.33 -6.25
CA ARG A 336 -14.91 27.62 -6.14
C ARG A 336 -14.26 27.34 -7.50
N TYR A 337 -15.06 27.33 -8.58
CA TYR A 337 -14.60 27.04 -9.94
C TYR A 337 -14.00 28.29 -10.60
N THR A 338 -12.99 28.84 -9.95
CA THR A 338 -12.37 30.12 -10.27
C THR A 338 -10.86 30.00 -10.21
N ALA A 339 -10.13 30.90 -10.87
CA ALA A 339 -8.66 30.87 -10.89
C ALA A 339 -8.05 30.96 -9.48
N LEU A 340 -8.66 31.76 -8.59
CA LEU A 340 -8.21 31.96 -7.21
C LEU A 340 -9.39 31.85 -6.23
N ASN A 341 -9.49 30.70 -5.59
CA ASN A 341 -10.53 30.38 -4.62
C ASN A 341 -10.04 30.70 -3.20
N TYR A 342 -10.91 31.20 -2.33
CA TYR A 342 -10.61 31.26 -0.88
C TYR A 342 -11.25 30.03 -0.22
N ASP A 343 -10.41 29.13 0.29
CA ASP A 343 -10.88 27.97 1.04
C ASP A 343 -10.84 28.26 2.54
N SER A 344 -12.02 28.50 3.11
CA SER A 344 -12.19 28.79 4.53
C SER A 344 -11.93 27.59 5.43
N ARG A 345 -11.94 26.36 4.89
CA ARG A 345 -11.65 25.13 5.67
C ARG A 345 -10.17 25.04 6.01
N THR A 346 -9.32 25.41 5.05
CA THR A 346 -7.86 25.38 5.19
C THR A 346 -7.28 26.75 5.55
N GLY A 347 -8.06 27.83 5.43
CA GLY A 347 -7.58 29.19 5.68
C GLY A 347 -6.56 29.62 4.64
N THR A 348 -6.79 29.25 3.38
CA THR A 348 -5.83 29.46 2.29
C THR A 348 -6.50 30.06 1.06
N TYR A 349 -5.71 30.74 0.24
CA TYR A 349 -6.06 31.04 -1.13
C TYR A 349 -5.50 29.96 -2.04
N GLU A 350 -6.39 29.26 -2.73
CA GLU A 350 -6.14 28.13 -3.62
C GLU A 350 -6.07 28.62 -5.06
N PHE A 351 -4.88 28.51 -5.66
CA PHE A 351 -4.66 28.76 -7.08
C PHE A 351 -5.05 27.51 -7.88
N ARG A 352 -6.20 27.54 -8.55
CA ARG A 352 -6.79 26.39 -9.28
C ARG A 352 -6.50 26.43 -10.78
N ILE A 353 -5.42 27.10 -11.17
CA ILE A 353 -5.17 27.51 -12.56
C ILE A 353 -4.69 26.35 -13.42
N PHE A 354 -3.89 25.46 -12.86
CA PHE A 354 -3.02 24.61 -13.67
C PHE A 354 -3.67 23.28 -14.03
N ASN A 355 -3.39 22.82 -15.24
CA ASN A 355 -3.72 21.46 -15.66
C ASN A 355 -2.85 20.44 -14.92
N SER A 356 -3.40 19.25 -14.68
CA SER A 356 -2.65 18.14 -14.10
C SER A 356 -1.43 17.77 -14.96
N ASN A 357 -0.32 17.42 -14.31
CA ASN A 357 0.90 16.99 -14.98
C ASN A 357 1.84 16.22 -14.05
N THR A 358 2.50 15.18 -14.57
CA THR A 358 3.54 14.40 -13.87
C THR A 358 4.97 14.83 -14.27
N ARG A 359 5.12 15.79 -15.17
CA ARG A 359 6.42 16.33 -15.60
C ARG A 359 6.92 17.36 -14.60
N ILE A 360 8.05 17.06 -13.96
CA ILE A 360 8.58 17.87 -12.85
C ILE A 360 8.86 19.33 -13.26
N GLU A 361 9.30 19.58 -14.49
CA GLU A 361 9.55 20.92 -15.01
C GLU A 361 8.25 21.74 -15.13
N ARG A 362 7.10 21.08 -15.35
CA ARG A 362 5.80 21.75 -15.38
C ARG A 362 5.32 22.08 -13.98
N ILE A 363 5.53 21.17 -13.03
CA ILE A 363 5.21 21.39 -11.61
C ILE A 363 6.05 22.54 -11.04
N LYS A 364 7.38 22.52 -11.25
CA LYS A 364 8.30 23.60 -10.84
C LYS A 364 7.87 24.95 -11.43
N LYS A 365 7.50 24.99 -12.71
CA LYS A 365 6.94 26.19 -13.33
C LYS A 365 5.67 26.66 -12.63
N ASN A 366 4.72 25.78 -12.33
CA ASN A 366 3.45 26.15 -11.68
C ASN A 366 3.69 26.76 -10.30
N ILE A 367 4.60 26.18 -9.52
CA ILE A 367 5.03 26.73 -8.22
C ILE A 367 5.60 28.13 -8.41
N GLN A 368 6.51 28.31 -9.37
CA GLN A 368 7.11 29.62 -9.65
C GLN A 368 6.10 30.67 -10.12
N VAL A 369 5.04 30.29 -10.87
CA VAL A 369 3.93 31.21 -11.20
C VAL A 369 3.28 31.76 -9.94
N VAL A 370 3.02 30.90 -8.94
CA VAL A 370 2.39 31.34 -7.69
C VAL A 370 3.35 32.19 -6.86
N TYR A 371 4.63 31.82 -6.78
CA TYR A 371 5.67 32.62 -6.13
C TYR A 371 5.76 34.02 -6.73
N SER A 372 5.86 34.12 -8.05
CA SER A 372 5.97 35.41 -8.74
C SER A 372 4.70 36.23 -8.66
N LEU A 373 3.50 35.62 -8.69
CA LEU A 373 2.24 36.33 -8.48
C LEU A 373 2.17 36.97 -7.09
N ILE A 374 2.61 36.25 -6.05
CA ILE A 374 2.65 36.77 -4.67
C ILE A 374 3.66 37.93 -4.57
N ASP A 375 4.86 37.76 -5.11
CA ASP A 375 5.91 38.77 -5.00
C ASP A 375 5.56 40.02 -5.81
N TYR A 376 4.95 39.86 -6.98
CA TYR A 376 4.36 40.94 -7.76
C TYR A 376 3.24 41.64 -6.98
N ALA A 377 2.33 40.88 -6.35
CA ALA A 377 1.26 41.45 -5.53
C ALA A 377 1.79 42.28 -4.36
N LYS A 378 2.83 41.82 -3.68
CA LYS A 378 3.55 42.59 -2.64
C LYS A 378 4.16 43.86 -3.23
N ALA A 379 4.85 43.76 -4.37
CA ALA A 379 5.51 44.91 -5.00
C ALA A 379 4.51 45.98 -5.52
N LYS A 380 3.33 45.55 -5.97
CA LYS A 380 2.29 46.42 -6.56
C LYS A 380 1.17 46.79 -5.60
N GLU A 381 1.19 46.34 -4.35
CA GLU A 381 0.10 46.52 -3.38
C GLU A 381 -0.41 47.98 -3.30
N ASN A 382 0.49 48.95 -3.16
CA ASN A 382 0.12 50.38 -3.06
C ASN A 382 -0.26 51.02 -4.40
N LYS A 383 -0.14 50.27 -5.50
CA LYS A 383 -0.45 50.67 -6.87
C LYS A 383 -1.39 49.65 -7.53
N TYR A 384 -2.21 48.95 -6.75
CA TYR A 384 -3.03 47.83 -7.22
C TYR A 384 -3.93 48.18 -8.41
N VAL A 385 -4.38 49.43 -8.52
CA VAL A 385 -5.19 49.93 -9.63
C VAL A 385 -4.48 49.92 -11.00
N TRP A 386 -3.15 49.82 -11.00
CA TRP A 386 -2.29 49.79 -12.18
C TRP A 386 -1.68 48.41 -12.42
N ALA A 387 -2.15 47.38 -11.71
CA ALA A 387 -1.67 46.03 -11.91
C ALA A 387 -2.33 45.43 -13.16
N GLU A 388 -1.52 45.01 -14.12
CA GLU A 388 -1.97 44.42 -15.38
C GLU A 388 -1.15 43.15 -15.67
N THR A 389 -1.66 42.28 -16.55
CA THR A 389 -0.99 41.03 -16.92
C THR A 389 0.36 41.29 -17.57
N GLU A 390 0.45 42.27 -18.48
CA GLU A 390 1.71 42.62 -19.16
C GLU A 390 2.79 43.07 -18.16
N ASP A 391 2.44 43.95 -17.21
CA ASP A 391 3.34 44.43 -16.16
C ASP A 391 3.76 43.31 -15.18
N TYR A 392 2.90 42.31 -14.97
CA TYR A 392 3.28 41.08 -14.27
C TYR A 392 4.28 40.23 -15.07
N ILE A 393 4.08 40.06 -16.38
CA ILE A 393 5.05 39.34 -17.22
C ILE A 393 6.40 40.05 -17.20
N ASP A 394 6.44 41.38 -17.31
CA ASP A 394 7.68 42.16 -17.19
C ASP A 394 8.38 42.01 -15.84
N PHE A 395 7.62 41.86 -14.77
CA PHE A 395 8.18 41.56 -13.46
C PHE A 395 8.90 40.21 -13.48
N VAL A 396 8.27 39.15 -13.99
CA VAL A 396 8.88 37.82 -14.11
C VAL A 396 10.13 37.85 -14.99
N LEU A 397 10.11 38.56 -16.12
CA LEU A 397 11.26 38.63 -17.04
C LEU A 397 12.45 39.35 -16.41
N ARG A 398 12.23 40.42 -15.64
CA ARG A 398 13.29 41.14 -14.92
C ARG A 398 13.90 40.30 -13.80
N ASP A 399 13.10 39.46 -13.17
CA ASP A 399 13.50 38.60 -12.05
C ASP A 399 13.69 37.13 -12.50
N SER A 400 14.15 36.91 -13.74
CA SER A 400 14.31 35.58 -14.35
C SER A 400 15.21 34.61 -13.58
N GLU A 401 16.20 35.11 -12.82
CA GLU A 401 17.04 34.27 -11.95
C GLU A 401 16.25 33.71 -10.75
N ALA A 402 15.21 34.40 -10.27
CA ALA A 402 14.35 33.93 -9.20
C ALA A 402 13.28 32.95 -9.67
N TYR A 403 12.89 33.03 -10.95
CA TYR A 403 11.84 32.18 -11.55
C TYR A 403 12.32 31.47 -12.83
N PRO A 404 13.39 30.65 -12.78
CA PRO A 404 14.05 30.13 -13.96
C PRO A 404 13.18 29.17 -14.80
N ASP A 405 12.37 28.32 -14.17
CA ASP A 405 11.49 27.38 -14.86
C ASP A 405 10.30 28.09 -15.53
N LEU A 406 9.75 29.11 -14.87
CA LEU A 406 8.72 29.97 -15.45
C LEU A 406 9.26 30.82 -16.59
N TYR A 407 10.40 31.48 -16.41
CA TYR A 407 11.04 32.26 -17.46
C TYR A 407 11.27 31.40 -18.71
N LYS A 408 11.88 30.23 -18.53
CA LYS A 408 12.11 29.27 -19.62
C LYS A 408 10.79 28.87 -20.29
N PHE A 409 9.75 28.60 -19.51
CA PHE A 409 8.44 28.26 -20.06
C PHE A 409 7.83 29.36 -20.92
N LEU A 410 7.85 30.61 -20.44
CA LEU A 410 7.32 31.76 -21.19
C LEU A 410 8.07 31.96 -22.51
N TYR A 411 9.40 31.78 -22.49
CA TYR A 411 10.25 31.85 -23.67
C TYR A 411 9.93 30.73 -24.68
N ASP A 412 9.82 29.48 -24.21
CA ASP A 412 9.52 28.31 -25.05
C ASP A 412 8.11 28.40 -25.67
N MET A 413 7.16 29.05 -24.99
CA MET A 413 5.80 29.30 -25.48
C MET A 413 5.68 30.49 -26.44
N GLY A 414 6.78 31.21 -26.72
CA GLY A 414 6.76 32.37 -27.62
C GLY A 414 6.12 33.63 -27.01
N ILE A 415 5.84 33.66 -25.70
CA ILE A 415 5.13 34.77 -25.04
C ILE A 415 6.05 36.00 -24.97
N VAL A 416 7.32 35.79 -24.64
CA VAL A 416 8.31 36.88 -24.52
C VAL A 416 8.48 37.60 -25.85
N GLN A 417 8.64 36.82 -26.93
CA GLN A 417 8.89 37.30 -28.27
C GLN A 417 7.67 38.09 -28.79
N ARG A 418 6.45 37.59 -28.53
CA ARG A 418 5.21 38.27 -28.90
C ARG A 418 5.11 39.66 -28.26
N LEU A 419 5.34 39.75 -26.95
CA LEU A 419 5.26 41.02 -26.22
C LEU A 419 6.34 42.02 -26.69
N GLU A 420 7.54 41.55 -27.02
CA GLU A 420 8.59 42.38 -27.61
C GLU A 420 8.19 42.92 -28.99
N GLU A 421 7.58 42.09 -29.84
CA GLU A 421 7.08 42.51 -31.16
C GLU A 421 5.94 43.53 -31.07
N GLU A 422 4.98 43.31 -30.19
CA GLU A 422 3.85 44.24 -29.94
C GLU A 422 4.34 45.61 -29.47
N ARG A 423 5.36 45.64 -28.59
CA ARG A 423 5.99 46.89 -28.12
C ARG A 423 6.75 47.64 -29.21
N MET A 424 7.38 46.94 -30.14
CA MET A 424 8.03 47.58 -31.29
C MET A 424 7.02 48.13 -32.29
N ALA A 425 5.79 47.60 -32.31
CA ALA A 425 4.73 48.02 -33.21
C ALA A 425 3.88 49.18 -32.66
N ALA A 426 3.83 49.35 -31.33
CA ALA A 426 3.18 50.46 -30.62
C ALA A 426 4.05 51.73 -30.60
#